data_AF-A0A3C0EWX6-F1
#
_entry.id   AF-A0A3C0EWX6-F1
#
_cell.length_a   1.000
_cell.length_b   1.000
_cell.length_c   1.000
_cell.angle_alpha   90.00
_cell.angle_beta   90.00
_cell.angle_gamma   90.00
#
_symmetry.space_group_name_H-M   'P 1'
#
loop_
_entity.id
_entity.type
_entity.pdbx_description
1 polymer ?
#
loop_
_entity_poly.entity_id
_entity_poly.type
_entity_poly.pdbx_seq_one_letter_code
_entity_poly.pdbx_strand_id
1 'polypeptide(L)'
;MNNLQFFAIRRLVGLIFAAFFISPAISLSQEVSPDDRVTSAAEILVELDNRAERCLDSLETTSPDEPNQVCDAFLEAIDGDILTSYLSHCEELKTWREGFITSSDTSSTSTEENLQHLIGIEFTCGENALEKRTQYVFSAFNKIQQSETVIRASNISARSISELKFESTLNQNNRTLQNSILQQRLRLEIENQKLQNDIEKELIRQQISNPSGAFQHRRNPQ
;
A
#
# COMPACT_ATOMS: atom_id res chain seq x y z
N MET A 1 -69.83 -6.60 35.85
CA MET A 1 -70.74 -5.92 34.91
C MET A 1 -70.30 -4.46 34.80
N ASN A 2 -70.12 -3.99 33.56
CA ASN A 2 -70.00 -2.60 33.09
C ASN A 2 -68.66 -1.86 33.36
N ASN A 3 -68.07 -1.11 32.44
CA ASN A 3 -68.17 -1.06 30.98
C ASN A 3 -66.93 -0.33 30.44
N LEU A 4 -66.57 -0.75 29.24
CA LEU A 4 -65.64 -0.18 28.27
C LEU A 4 -65.84 1.35 27.99
N GLN A 5 -64.69 2.04 27.82
CA GLN A 5 -64.38 3.03 26.77
C GLN A 5 -64.60 4.55 26.94
N PHE A 6 -63.59 5.26 26.40
CA PHE A 6 -63.65 6.37 25.43
C PHE A 6 -63.12 7.77 25.86
N PHE A 7 -62.32 8.34 24.94
CA PHE A 7 -61.80 9.72 24.79
C PHE A 7 -60.50 10.07 25.53
N ALA A 8 -59.32 9.95 24.90
CA ALA A 8 -58.73 10.74 23.79
C ALA A 8 -58.06 12.06 24.21
N ILE A 9 -56.73 12.06 24.09
CA ILE A 9 -55.88 13.08 23.42
C ILE A 9 -55.99 14.54 23.91
N ARG A 10 -54.94 15.02 24.62
CA ARG A 10 -54.14 16.25 24.35
C ARG A 10 -53.34 16.61 25.61
N ARG A 11 -52.03 16.36 25.61
CA ARG A 11 -50.94 17.32 25.26
C ARG A 11 -50.55 18.26 26.40
N LEU A 12 -49.25 18.17 26.74
CA LEU A 12 -48.34 19.25 27.20
C LEU A 12 -48.62 19.79 28.62
N VAL A 13 -47.69 19.94 29.57
CA VAL A 13 -46.26 20.30 29.61
C VAL A 13 -45.74 19.80 30.98
N GLY A 14 -44.60 19.09 31.10
CA GLY A 14 -43.24 19.64 31.25
C GLY A 14 -43.08 20.39 32.59
N LEU A 15 -42.07 20.24 33.44
CA LEU A 15 -40.71 19.72 33.39
C LEU A 15 -40.29 19.61 34.87
N ILE A 16 -39.81 18.45 35.34
CA ILE A 16 -39.08 18.38 36.62
C ILE A 16 -37.65 17.96 36.29
N PHE A 17 -36.74 18.86 36.67
CA PHE A 17 -35.30 18.81 36.55
C PHE A 17 -34.73 17.46 37.04
N ALA A 18 -34.15 16.70 36.11
CA ALA A 18 -33.12 15.71 36.41
C ALA A 18 -31.85 16.14 35.68
N ALA A 19 -31.08 17.02 36.31
CA ALA A 19 -29.68 17.24 35.96
C ALA A 19 -28.89 15.99 36.41
N PHE A 20 -29.00 14.92 35.64
CA PHE A 20 -28.10 13.79 35.74
C PHE A 20 -26.81 14.19 35.04
N PHE A 21 -25.69 14.17 35.78
CA PHE A 21 -24.36 14.41 35.26
C PHE A 21 -24.04 13.35 34.19
N ILE A 22 -24.31 13.66 32.92
CA ILE A 22 -23.76 12.93 31.79
C ILE A 22 -22.30 13.38 31.70
N SER A 23 -21.43 12.70 32.44
CA SER A 23 -20.00 12.72 32.12
C SER A 23 -19.89 12.24 30.67
N PRO A 24 -19.32 13.03 29.75
CA PRO A 24 -18.96 12.49 28.45
C PRO A 24 -17.88 11.45 28.73
N ALA A 25 -18.20 10.17 28.48
CA ALA A 25 -17.16 9.19 28.27
C ALA A 25 -16.39 9.68 27.04
N ILE A 26 -15.28 10.36 27.28
CA ILE A 26 -14.27 10.57 26.25
C ILE A 26 -13.76 9.16 25.98
N SER A 27 -14.35 8.49 24.98
CA SER A 27 -13.71 7.36 24.36
C SER A 27 -12.39 7.89 23.80
N LEU A 28 -11.30 7.73 24.55
CA LEU A 28 -9.99 7.71 23.92
C LEU A 28 -10.06 6.53 22.96
N SER A 29 -10.26 6.82 21.67
CA SER A 29 -9.96 5.85 20.63
C SER A 29 -8.48 5.55 20.81
N GLN A 30 -8.20 4.39 21.39
CA GLN A 30 -6.84 3.90 21.55
C GLN A 30 -6.35 3.68 20.12
N GLU A 31 -5.46 4.55 19.66
CA GLU A 31 -4.88 4.47 18.33
C GLU A 31 -4.18 3.10 18.23
N VAL A 32 -4.67 2.24 17.33
CA VAL A 32 -4.08 0.91 17.11
C VAL A 32 -2.66 1.13 16.61
N SER A 33 -1.69 0.52 17.30
CA SER A 33 -0.27 0.72 17.00
C SER A 33 0.07 0.23 15.57
N PRO A 34 1.12 0.78 14.93
CA PRO A 34 1.57 0.31 13.63
C PRO A 34 1.87 -1.21 13.62
N ASP A 35 2.49 -1.74 14.67
CA ASP A 35 2.83 -3.16 14.76
C ASP A 35 1.61 -4.07 14.85
N ASP A 36 0.58 -3.66 15.60
CA ASP A 36 -0.67 -4.41 15.69
C ASP A 36 -1.38 -4.45 14.32
N ARG A 37 -1.31 -3.34 13.56
CA ARG A 37 -1.87 -3.28 12.20
C ARG A 37 -1.06 -4.13 11.22
N VAL A 38 0.27 -4.14 11.31
CA VAL A 38 1.13 -5.01 10.49
C VAL A 38 0.82 -6.47 10.76
N THR A 39 0.68 -6.85 12.03
CA THR A 39 0.34 -8.22 12.45
C THR A 39 -1.04 -8.61 11.93
N SER A 40 -2.05 -7.75 12.13
CA SER A 40 -3.42 -8.00 11.65
C SER A 40 -3.48 -8.16 10.13
N ALA A 41 -2.79 -7.28 9.39
CA ALA A 41 -2.72 -7.38 7.93
C ALA A 41 -2.03 -8.67 7.46
N ALA A 42 -0.95 -9.09 8.14
CA ALA A 42 -0.26 -10.33 7.83
C ALA A 42 -1.13 -11.58 8.10
N GLU A 43 -1.88 -11.59 9.20
CA GLU A 43 -2.83 -12.67 9.51
C GLU A 43 -3.94 -12.75 8.47
N ILE A 44 -4.44 -11.62 7.97
CA ILE A 44 -5.43 -11.61 6.89
C ILE A 44 -4.85 -12.20 5.60
N LEU A 45 -3.60 -11.89 5.26
CA LEU A 45 -2.94 -12.48 4.08
C LEU A 45 -2.85 -14.01 4.21
N VAL A 46 -2.53 -14.53 5.40
CA VAL A 46 -2.52 -15.97 5.68
C VAL A 46 -3.91 -16.58 5.53
N GLU A 47 -4.95 -15.93 6.08
CA GLU A 47 -6.33 -16.40 5.95
C GLU A 47 -6.82 -16.42 4.50
N LEU A 48 -6.51 -15.39 3.73
CA LEU A 48 -6.82 -15.33 2.30
C LEU A 48 -6.12 -16.47 1.54
N ASP A 49 -4.86 -16.74 1.86
CA ASP A 49 -4.08 -17.79 1.20
C ASP A 49 -4.57 -19.20 1.53
N ASN A 50 -4.94 -19.44 2.80
CA ASN A 50 -5.55 -20.70 3.23
C ASN A 50 -6.90 -20.96 2.53
N ARG A 51 -7.71 -19.92 2.31
CA ARG A 51 -8.97 -20.05 1.56
C ARG A 51 -8.73 -20.33 0.09
N ALA A 52 -7.71 -19.70 -0.50
CA ALA A 52 -7.30 -19.93 -1.88
C ALA A 52 -6.78 -21.37 -2.08
N GLU A 53 -5.98 -21.89 -1.16
CA GLU A 53 -5.50 -23.28 -1.16
C GLU A 53 -6.67 -24.27 -1.16
N ARG A 54 -7.61 -24.11 -0.23
CA ARG A 54 -8.80 -24.97 -0.15
C ARG A 54 -9.66 -24.92 -1.42
N CYS A 55 -9.79 -23.75 -2.04
CA CYS A 55 -10.46 -23.61 -3.32
C CYS A 55 -9.75 -24.42 -4.41
N LEU A 56 -8.42 -24.31 -4.53
CA LEU A 56 -7.63 -25.08 -5.51
C LEU A 56 -7.75 -26.59 -5.28
N ASP A 57 -7.60 -27.06 -4.04
CA ASP A 57 -7.73 -28.47 -3.68
C ASP A 57 -9.13 -29.01 -4.05
N SER A 58 -10.16 -28.21 -3.81
CA SER A 58 -11.54 -28.60 -4.08
C SER A 58 -11.84 -28.64 -5.59
N LEU A 59 -11.24 -27.74 -6.37
CA LEU A 59 -11.30 -27.75 -7.85
C LEU A 59 -10.56 -28.94 -8.48
N GLU A 60 -9.55 -29.50 -7.81
CA GLU A 60 -8.80 -30.67 -8.30
C GLU A 60 -9.49 -31.99 -7.95
N THR A 61 -10.11 -32.06 -6.77
CA THR A 61 -10.71 -33.29 -6.23
C THR A 61 -12.17 -33.51 -6.62
N THR A 62 -12.88 -32.44 -6.97
CA THR A 62 -14.26 -32.50 -7.46
C THR A 62 -14.27 -32.16 -8.94
N SER A 63 -14.96 -32.92 -9.80
CA SER A 63 -15.27 -32.47 -11.16
C SER A 63 -16.36 -31.41 -11.03
N PRO A 64 -16.05 -30.10 -11.00
CA PRO A 64 -17.01 -29.10 -10.58
C PRO A 64 -17.90 -28.78 -11.77
N ASP A 65 -19.17 -29.16 -11.71
CA ASP A 65 -20.17 -28.62 -12.63
C ASP A 65 -20.31 -27.08 -12.43
N GLU A 66 -19.97 -26.58 -11.24
CA GLU A 66 -19.92 -25.14 -10.89
C GLU A 66 -18.69 -24.81 -10.02
N PRO A 67 -17.56 -24.36 -10.62
CA PRO A 67 -16.31 -24.03 -9.91
C PRO A 67 -16.47 -22.86 -8.91
N ASN A 68 -17.42 -21.96 -9.14
CA ASN A 68 -17.70 -20.84 -8.25
C ASN A 68 -18.24 -21.31 -6.90
N GLN A 69 -19.21 -22.24 -6.89
CA GLN A 69 -19.76 -22.80 -5.64
C GLN A 69 -18.69 -23.47 -4.77
N VAL A 70 -17.75 -24.16 -5.42
CA VAL A 70 -16.66 -24.84 -4.73
C VAL A 70 -15.67 -23.85 -4.11
N CYS A 71 -15.59 -22.64 -4.64
CA CYS A 71 -14.70 -21.57 -4.19
C CYS A 71 -15.42 -20.40 -3.48
N ASP A 72 -16.69 -20.56 -3.10
CA ASP A 72 -17.52 -19.50 -2.51
C ASP A 72 -16.84 -18.81 -1.33
N ALA A 73 -16.23 -19.57 -0.40
CA ALA A 73 -15.57 -19.01 0.78
C ALA A 73 -14.33 -18.16 0.45
N PHE A 74 -13.64 -18.48 -0.65
CA PHE A 74 -12.51 -17.69 -1.14
C PHE A 74 -13.01 -16.44 -1.89
N LEU A 75 -14.02 -16.59 -2.74
CA LEU A 75 -14.65 -15.48 -3.46
C LEU A 75 -15.28 -14.46 -2.49
N GLU A 76 -15.98 -14.93 -1.46
CA GLU A 76 -16.53 -14.09 -0.39
C GLU A 76 -15.42 -13.35 0.37
N ALA A 77 -14.27 -13.98 0.61
CA ALA A 77 -13.16 -13.34 1.30
C ALA A 77 -12.51 -12.22 0.46
N ILE A 78 -12.42 -12.42 -0.86
CA ILE A 78 -11.90 -11.43 -1.81
C ILE A 78 -12.89 -10.28 -2.00
N ASP A 79 -14.19 -10.55 -2.07
CA ASP A 79 -15.21 -9.53 -2.34
C ASP A 79 -15.84 -8.92 -1.08
N GLY A 80 -15.50 -9.45 0.10
CA GLY A 80 -16.11 -9.09 1.38
C GLY A 80 -15.18 -8.43 2.38
N ASP A 81 -15.51 -8.61 3.65
CA ASP A 81 -14.89 -7.87 4.76
C ASP A 81 -13.40 -8.22 4.96
N ILE A 82 -12.97 -9.41 4.53
CA ILE A 82 -11.58 -9.86 4.74
C ILE A 82 -10.61 -9.01 3.91
N LEU A 83 -10.80 -8.94 2.58
CA LEU A 83 -9.94 -8.10 1.75
C LEU A 83 -10.10 -6.61 2.09
N THR A 84 -11.34 -6.18 2.38
CA THR A 84 -11.61 -4.79 2.78
C THR A 84 -10.85 -4.41 4.06
N SER A 85 -10.84 -5.31 5.05
CA SER A 85 -10.10 -5.12 6.30
C SER A 85 -8.59 -5.03 6.05
N TYR A 86 -8.03 -5.92 5.22
CA TYR A 86 -6.62 -5.85 4.83
C TYR A 86 -6.27 -4.50 4.18
N LEU A 87 -7.08 -4.03 3.23
CA LEU A 87 -6.87 -2.76 2.57
C LEU A 87 -6.95 -1.59 3.55
N SER A 88 -7.90 -1.62 4.50
CA SER A 88 -8.03 -0.59 5.54
C SER A 88 -6.81 -0.55 6.48
N HIS A 89 -6.30 -1.71 6.90
CA HIS A 89 -5.06 -1.76 7.67
C HIS A 89 -3.89 -1.18 6.88
N CYS A 90 -3.77 -1.52 5.60
CA CYS A 90 -2.70 -1.01 4.74
C CYS A 90 -2.80 0.48 4.44
N GLU A 91 -4.00 1.05 4.34
CA GLU A 91 -4.19 2.49 4.18
C GLU A 91 -3.66 3.26 5.39
N GLU A 92 -4.08 2.87 6.60
CA GLU A 92 -3.64 3.47 7.86
C GLU A 92 -2.12 3.39 8.04
N LEU A 93 -1.52 2.24 7.69
CA LEU A 93 -0.07 2.05 7.73
C LEU A 93 0.68 2.92 6.71
N LYS A 94 0.11 3.15 5.52
CA LYS A 94 0.67 4.07 4.53
C LYS A 94 0.62 5.51 5.04
N THR A 95 -0.48 5.92 5.65
CA THR A 95 -0.61 7.24 6.28
C THR A 95 0.42 7.43 7.40
N TRP A 96 0.61 6.42 8.25
CA TRP A 96 1.65 6.46 9.29
C TRP A 96 3.05 6.64 8.69
N ARG A 97 3.40 5.86 7.66
CA ARG A 97 4.69 5.96 6.96
C ARG A 97 4.92 7.34 6.35
N GLU A 98 3.91 7.92 5.71
CA GLU A 98 3.99 9.27 5.12
C GLU A 98 4.20 10.34 6.19
N GLY A 99 3.53 10.21 7.34
CA GLY A 99 3.76 11.04 8.51
C GLY A 99 5.20 10.95 9.01
N PHE A 100 5.73 9.72 9.13
CA PHE A 100 7.11 9.49 9.57
C PHE A 100 8.15 10.08 8.61
N ILE A 101 7.98 9.90 7.29
CA ILE A 101 8.90 10.43 6.27
C ILE A 101 8.92 11.97 6.27
N THR A 102 7.79 12.61 6.57
CA THR A 102 7.66 14.07 6.54
C THR A 102 8.05 14.75 7.85
N SER A 103 7.97 14.05 8.98
CA SER A 103 8.46 14.54 10.28
C SER A 103 9.99 14.57 10.30
N SER A 104 10.58 15.77 10.35
CA SER A 104 12.04 15.98 10.43
C SER A 104 12.66 15.70 11.80
N ASP A 105 11.87 15.27 12.79
CA ASP A 105 12.31 14.98 14.16
C ASP A 105 12.90 13.58 14.27
N THR A 106 14.15 13.46 13.82
CA THR A 106 14.99 12.26 14.01
C THR A 106 15.60 12.26 15.41
N SER A 107 14.77 12.02 16.42
CA SER A 107 15.25 11.62 17.75
C SER A 107 15.97 10.27 17.63
N SER A 108 17.30 10.28 17.76
CA SER A 108 18.22 9.18 17.44
C SER A 108 18.05 7.88 18.25
N THR A 109 17.23 7.88 19.30
CA THR A 109 16.89 6.68 20.09
C THR A 109 15.66 5.95 19.57
N SER A 110 14.89 6.56 18.66
CA SER A 110 13.69 6.00 18.03
C SER A 110 13.93 5.42 16.63
N THR A 111 15.15 5.58 16.09
CA THR A 111 15.43 5.30 14.67
C THR A 111 15.35 3.82 14.31
N GLU A 112 15.86 2.92 15.17
CA GLU A 112 15.85 1.48 14.88
C GLU A 112 14.44 0.89 14.93
N GLU A 113 13.68 1.21 15.98
CA GLU A 113 12.29 0.77 16.13
C GLU A 113 11.41 1.28 14.97
N ASN A 114 11.56 2.56 14.61
CA ASN A 114 10.87 3.12 13.45
C ASN A 114 11.31 2.49 12.12
N LEU A 115 12.58 2.12 11.96
CA LEU A 115 13.04 1.37 10.79
C LEU A 115 12.42 -0.02 10.73
N GLN A 116 12.29 -0.72 11.87
CA GLN A 116 11.62 -2.01 11.93
C GLN A 116 10.13 -1.89 11.55
N HIS A 117 9.44 -0.84 12.02
CA HIS A 117 8.06 -0.57 11.61
C HIS A 117 7.96 -0.35 10.10
N LEU A 118 8.85 0.45 9.51
CA LEU A 118 8.87 0.68 8.07
C LEU A 118 9.08 -0.61 7.27
N ILE A 119 9.99 -1.47 7.73
CA ILE A 119 10.24 -2.78 7.10
C ILE A 119 8.99 -3.65 7.17
N GLY A 120 8.34 -3.73 8.34
CA GLY A 120 7.10 -4.50 8.51
C GLY A 120 5.96 -3.99 7.62
N ILE A 121 5.77 -2.67 7.55
CA ILE A 121 4.76 -2.03 6.70
C ILE A 121 5.03 -2.32 5.23
N GLU A 122 6.27 -2.16 4.76
CA GLU A 122 6.60 -2.43 3.35
C GLU A 122 6.51 -3.93 3.02
N PHE A 123 6.88 -4.80 3.96
CA PHE A 123 6.77 -6.24 3.77
C PHE A 123 5.32 -6.69 3.57
N THR A 124 4.39 -6.14 4.36
CA THR A 124 2.99 -6.58 4.45
C THR A 124 2.05 -5.79 3.55
N CYS A 125 2.28 -4.49 3.36
CA CYS A 125 1.39 -3.57 2.64
C CYS A 125 2.07 -2.83 1.48
N GLY A 126 3.32 -3.20 1.18
CA GLY A 126 4.07 -2.68 0.06
C GLY A 126 3.51 -3.10 -1.29
N GLU A 127 4.22 -2.70 -2.33
CA GLU A 127 3.79 -2.91 -3.71
C GLU A 127 3.67 -4.42 -4.03
N ASN A 128 2.50 -4.82 -4.52
CA ASN A 128 2.12 -6.22 -4.79
C ASN A 128 2.30 -7.15 -3.57
N ALA A 129 2.15 -6.64 -2.34
CA ALA A 129 2.31 -7.49 -1.16
C ALA A 129 1.35 -8.68 -1.17
N LEU A 130 0.08 -8.49 -1.60
CA LEU A 130 -0.86 -9.60 -1.75
C LEU A 130 -0.30 -10.70 -2.67
N GLU A 131 0.27 -10.35 -3.83
CA GLU A 131 0.87 -11.32 -4.77
C GLU A 131 2.14 -11.97 -4.21
N LYS A 132 3.00 -11.19 -3.56
CA LYS A 132 4.32 -11.65 -3.09
C LYS A 132 4.26 -12.44 -1.79
N ARG A 133 3.18 -12.27 -1.01
CA ARG A 133 3.03 -12.83 0.34
C ARG A 133 1.98 -13.92 0.43
N THR A 134 1.32 -14.22 -0.69
CA THR A 134 0.39 -15.34 -0.79
C THR A 134 0.87 -16.27 -1.91
N GLN A 135 0.73 -17.57 -1.70
CA GLN A 135 1.17 -18.59 -2.65
C GLN A 135 0.05 -18.98 -3.62
N TYR A 136 -1.19 -18.97 -3.16
CA TYR A 136 -2.33 -19.59 -3.82
C TYR A 136 -3.37 -18.59 -4.31
N VAL A 137 -3.49 -17.40 -3.71
CA VAL A 137 -4.53 -16.41 -4.06
C VAL A 137 -4.59 -16.13 -5.56
N PHE A 138 -3.46 -15.81 -6.20
CA PHE A 138 -3.42 -15.53 -7.63
C PHE A 138 -3.64 -16.78 -8.49
N SER A 139 -3.17 -17.93 -8.03
CA SER A 139 -3.36 -19.21 -8.74
C SER A 139 -4.83 -19.63 -8.73
N ALA A 140 -5.49 -19.55 -7.57
CA ALA A 140 -6.92 -19.80 -7.38
C ALA A 140 -7.75 -18.88 -8.27
N PHE A 141 -7.45 -17.58 -8.25
CA PHE A 141 -8.11 -16.60 -9.09
C PHE A 141 -8.02 -16.93 -10.59
N ASN A 142 -6.81 -17.23 -11.08
CA ASN A 142 -6.59 -17.57 -12.48
C ASN A 142 -7.31 -18.87 -12.87
N LYS A 143 -7.34 -19.86 -11.97
CA LYS A 143 -8.01 -21.14 -12.19
C LYS A 143 -9.53 -20.97 -12.31
N ILE A 144 -10.14 -20.18 -11.43
CA ILE A 144 -11.57 -19.84 -11.47
C ILE A 144 -11.89 -19.13 -12.79
N GLN A 145 -11.13 -18.10 -13.17
CA GLN A 145 -11.37 -17.35 -14.40
C GLN A 145 -11.27 -18.21 -15.67
N GLN A 146 -10.33 -19.16 -15.73
CA GLN A 146 -10.21 -20.07 -16.87
C GLN A 146 -11.44 -20.99 -16.99
N SER A 147 -12.01 -21.41 -15.86
CA SER A 147 -13.21 -22.23 -15.80
C SER A 147 -14.51 -21.46 -16.14
N GLU A 148 -14.53 -20.13 -15.94
CA GLU A 148 -15.66 -19.24 -16.24
C GLU A 148 -15.83 -18.84 -17.72
N THR A 149 -15.03 -19.37 -18.66
CA THR A 149 -15.24 -19.12 -20.09
C THR A 149 -16.58 -19.65 -20.63
N VAL A 150 -17.37 -20.34 -19.80
CA VAL A 150 -18.73 -20.79 -20.08
C VAL A 150 -19.64 -20.41 -18.91
N ILE A 151 -20.41 -19.31 -19.08
CA ILE A 151 -21.65 -18.94 -18.37
C ILE A 151 -21.53 -18.01 -17.14
N ARG A 152 -22.02 -16.76 -17.36
CA ARG A 152 -22.59 -15.76 -16.43
C ARG A 152 -21.69 -15.34 -15.26
N ALA A 153 -21.07 -14.16 -15.28
CA ALA A 153 -21.74 -12.87 -15.03
C ALA A 153 -22.86 -12.90 -13.96
N SER A 154 -22.63 -13.57 -12.84
CA SER A 154 -23.42 -13.42 -11.62
C SER A 154 -22.75 -12.42 -10.69
N ASN A 155 -22.91 -11.12 -10.97
CA ASN A 155 -22.80 -9.94 -10.08
C ASN A 155 -21.68 -9.80 -9.03
N ILE A 156 -20.74 -10.74 -9.00
CA ILE A 156 -19.59 -10.89 -8.12
C ILE A 156 -18.39 -10.97 -9.08
N SER A 157 -17.24 -10.41 -8.69
CA SER A 157 -15.97 -10.65 -9.40
C SER A 157 -15.66 -9.94 -10.76
N ALA A 158 -16.32 -8.85 -11.18
CA ALA A 158 -15.77 -8.05 -12.30
C ALA A 158 -14.89 -6.87 -11.81
N ARG A 159 -15.28 -6.24 -10.70
CA ARG A 159 -14.70 -4.97 -10.25
C ARG A 159 -13.44 -5.16 -9.40
N SER A 160 -13.52 -5.93 -8.32
CA SER A 160 -12.40 -6.35 -7.46
C SER A 160 -11.32 -7.09 -8.25
N ILE A 161 -11.74 -7.98 -9.14
CA ILE A 161 -10.91 -8.69 -10.12
C ILE A 161 -10.19 -7.72 -11.07
N SER A 162 -10.90 -6.72 -11.60
CA SER A 162 -10.29 -5.71 -12.46
C SER A 162 -9.36 -4.78 -11.67
N GLU A 163 -9.66 -4.50 -10.42
CA GLU A 163 -8.88 -3.64 -9.54
C GLU A 163 -7.56 -4.30 -9.14
N LEU A 164 -7.57 -5.58 -8.73
CA LEU A 164 -6.36 -6.36 -8.49
C LEU A 164 -5.47 -6.46 -9.75
N LYS A 165 -6.09 -6.64 -10.93
CA LYS A 165 -5.38 -6.65 -12.21
C LYS A 165 -4.84 -5.27 -12.60
N PHE A 166 -5.62 -4.22 -12.36
CA PHE A 166 -5.23 -2.84 -12.61
C PHE A 166 -4.03 -2.45 -11.74
N GLU A 167 -4.08 -2.76 -10.44
CA GLU A 167 -2.97 -2.55 -9.50
C GLU A 167 -1.72 -3.30 -9.94
N SER A 168 -1.84 -4.59 -10.27
CA SER A 168 -0.70 -5.38 -10.78
C SER A 168 -0.07 -4.75 -12.04
N THR A 169 -0.90 -4.30 -12.98
CA THR A 169 -0.45 -3.66 -14.23
C THR A 169 0.17 -2.28 -13.97
N LEU A 170 -0.45 -1.48 -13.09
CA LEU A 170 0.04 -0.16 -12.69
C LEU A 170 1.42 -0.28 -12.04
N ASN A 171 1.61 -1.27 -11.17
CA ASN A 171 2.85 -1.54 -10.46
C ASN A 171 3.97 -2.01 -11.42
N GLN A 172 3.64 -2.89 -12.37
CA GLN A 172 4.58 -3.27 -13.44
C GLN A 172 5.04 -2.06 -14.26
N ASN A 173 4.12 -1.16 -14.61
CA ASN A 173 4.43 0.06 -15.34
C ASN A 173 5.29 1.01 -14.50
N ASN A 174 4.99 1.16 -13.21
CA ASN A 174 5.72 2.05 -12.31
C ASN A 174 7.17 1.57 -12.13
N ARG A 175 7.41 0.27 -11.95
CA ARG A 175 8.77 -0.32 -11.94
C ARG A 175 9.52 -0.07 -13.23
N THR A 176 8.84 -0.22 -14.37
CA THR A 176 9.45 0.00 -15.69
C THR A 176 9.86 1.46 -15.85
N LEU A 177 9.01 2.39 -15.42
CA LEU A 177 9.30 3.83 -15.40
C LEU A 177 10.47 4.17 -14.46
N GLN A 178 10.45 3.69 -13.22
CA GLN A 178 11.53 3.92 -12.25
C GLN A 178 12.87 3.41 -12.76
N ASN A 179 12.91 2.20 -13.31
CA ASN A 179 14.11 1.64 -13.91
C ASN A 179 14.62 2.49 -15.09
N SER A 180 13.71 2.97 -15.93
CA SER A 180 14.09 3.85 -17.06
C SER A 180 14.68 5.19 -16.59
N ILE A 181 14.12 5.79 -15.53
CA ILE A 181 14.62 7.03 -14.92
C ILE A 181 16.00 6.80 -14.31
N LEU A 182 16.19 5.70 -13.60
CA LEU A 182 17.46 5.37 -12.95
C LEU A 182 18.56 5.15 -14.00
N GLN A 183 18.26 4.43 -15.08
CA GLN A 183 19.17 4.25 -16.21
C GLN A 183 19.52 5.58 -16.89
N GLN A 184 18.53 6.46 -17.09
CA GLN A 184 18.78 7.80 -17.64
C GLN A 184 19.71 8.64 -16.76
N ARG A 185 19.50 8.64 -15.44
CA ARG A 185 20.38 9.35 -14.50
C ARG A 185 21.81 8.83 -14.55
N LEU A 186 21.98 7.51 -14.54
CA LEU A 186 23.32 6.90 -14.62
C LEU A 186 24.03 7.29 -15.92
N ARG A 187 23.31 7.31 -17.04
CA ARG A 187 23.85 7.75 -18.32
C ARG A 187 24.29 9.21 -18.28
N LEU A 188 23.44 10.10 -17.76
CA LEU A 188 23.75 11.52 -17.64
C LEU A 188 24.98 11.76 -16.76
N GLU A 189 25.14 10.99 -15.68
CA GLU A 189 26.27 11.08 -14.78
C GLU A 189 27.59 10.67 -15.47
N ILE A 190 27.57 9.57 -16.22
CA ILE A 190 28.71 9.12 -17.03
C ILE A 190 29.08 10.16 -18.09
N GLU A 191 28.09 10.73 -18.78
CA GLU A 191 28.32 11.79 -19.77
C GLU A 191 28.91 13.05 -19.13
N ASN A 192 28.43 13.45 -17.95
CA ASN A 192 28.97 14.59 -17.20
C ASN A 192 30.42 14.35 -16.78
N GLN A 193 30.74 13.18 -16.22
CA GLN A 193 32.11 12.83 -15.84
C GLN A 193 33.04 12.86 -17.06
N LYS A 194 32.59 12.35 -18.20
CA LYS A 194 33.37 12.39 -19.43
C LYS A 194 33.65 13.83 -19.87
N LEU A 195 32.62 14.68 -19.86
CA LEU A 195 32.76 16.09 -20.20
C LEU A 195 33.74 16.81 -19.26
N GLN A 196 33.64 16.57 -17.95
CA GLN A 196 34.57 17.14 -16.96
C GLN A 196 36.02 16.72 -17.24
N ASN A 197 36.24 15.43 -17.49
CA ASN A 197 37.57 14.91 -17.83
C ASN A 197 38.12 15.52 -19.13
N ASP A 198 37.28 15.72 -20.14
CA ASP A 198 37.68 16.32 -21.41
C ASP A 198 38.04 17.81 -21.22
N ILE A 199 37.26 18.55 -20.42
CA ILE A 199 37.57 19.94 -20.05
C ILE A 199 38.90 20.02 -19.28
N GLU A 200 39.10 19.14 -18.29
CA GLU A 200 40.34 19.11 -17.50
C GLU A 200 41.57 18.85 -18.39
N LYS A 201 41.47 17.89 -19.32
CA LYS A 201 42.53 17.62 -20.29
C LYS A 201 42.83 18.83 -21.16
N GLU A 202 41.81 19.56 -21.61
CA GLU A 202 42.01 20.77 -22.41
C GLU A 202 42.64 21.91 -21.58
N LEU A 203 42.24 22.08 -20.33
CA LEU A 203 42.87 23.04 -19.41
C LEU A 203 44.36 22.72 -19.20
N ILE A 204 44.70 21.45 -18.97
CA ILE A 204 46.09 21.00 -18.84
C ILE A 204 46.86 21.25 -20.15
N ARG A 205 46.27 20.92 -21.30
CA ARG A 205 46.88 21.20 -22.62
C ARG A 205 47.18 22.68 -22.81
N GLN A 206 46.27 23.57 -22.42
CA GLN A 206 46.47 25.01 -22.51
C GLN A 206 47.58 25.50 -21.57
N GLN A 207 47.65 24.97 -20.34
CA GLN A 207 48.75 25.30 -19.41
C GLN A 207 50.12 24.86 -19.94
N ILE A 208 50.20 23.68 -20.56
CA ILE A 208 51.44 23.17 -21.15
C ILE A 208 51.81 23.93 -22.43
N SER A 209 50.83 24.30 -23.25
CA SER A 209 51.06 24.99 -24.54
C SER A 209 51.33 26.49 -24.38
N ASN A 210 50.94 27.10 -23.24
CA ASN A 210 51.22 28.50 -22.93
C ASN A 210 51.79 28.69 -21.51
N PRO A 211 53.03 28.23 -21.24
CA PRO A 211 53.68 28.39 -19.93
C PRO A 211 54.06 29.86 -19.62
N SER A 212 54.00 30.73 -20.64
CA SER A 212 54.56 32.10 -20.61
C SER A 212 53.66 33.15 -19.95
N GLY A 213 52.43 32.81 -19.55
CA GLY A 213 51.58 33.71 -18.77
C GLY A 213 51.96 33.83 -17.29
N ALA A 214 52.70 32.85 -16.74
CA ALA A 214 53.06 32.81 -15.31
C ALA A 214 54.39 33.50 -14.97
N PHE A 215 55.20 33.88 -15.98
CA PHE A 215 56.56 34.40 -15.78
C PHE A 215 56.84 35.76 -16.44
N GLN A 216 55.82 36.53 -16.83
CA GLN A 216 56.03 37.83 -17.52
C GLN A 216 55.79 39.09 -16.66
N HIS A 217 55.68 38.96 -15.33
CA HIS A 217 55.72 40.13 -14.44
C HIS A 217 56.91 40.09 -13.49
N ARG A 218 58.13 40.24 -14.02
CA ARG A 218 59.24 40.93 -13.31
C ARG A 218 60.42 41.18 -14.26
N ARG A 219 60.87 42.44 -14.26
CA ARG A 219 61.94 43.09 -15.05
C ARG A 219 61.37 43.79 -16.30
N ASN A 220 61.33 45.11 -16.38
CA ASN A 220 62.40 46.09 -16.11
C ASN A 220 61.83 47.44 -15.62
N PRO A 221 62.58 48.29 -14.88
CA PRO A 221 63.58 49.13 -15.53
C PRO A 221 64.85 49.47 -14.71
N GLN A 222 65.98 49.56 -15.39
CA GLN A 222 66.92 50.69 -15.34
C GLN A 222 67.80 50.66 -16.59
#